data_AF-A0A914WS29-F1
#
_entry.id   AF-A0A914WS29-F1
#
_cell.length_a   1.000
_cell.length_b   1.000
_cell.length_c   1.000
_cell.angle_alpha   90.00
_cell.angle_beta   90.00
_cell.angle_gamma   90.00
#
_symmetry.space_group_name_H-M   'P 1'
#
loop_
_entity.id
_entity.type
_entity.pdbx_description
1 polymer ?
#
loop_
_entity_poly.entity_id
_entity_poly.type
_entity_poly.pdbx_seq_one_letter_code
_entity_poly.pdbx_strand_id
1 'polypeptide(L)'
;DGASTKLTLDTMGLKTSGLLSSIILPSVLTLLLYFGSFVLMYIEGSLWHFISIQQWSSAMGNLRWIRNSIVAPITEEIAFRSCSAALVLQCFDWKSTVFIAPLFFSLSHFHHVLDQTKQGALMKHAILGCAFQAVYTYLFGIYATFLFLRTGLTLFHVLARISHFDRLQN
;
A
#
# COMPACT_ATOMS: atom_id res chain seq x y z
N ASP A 1 -5.34 -32.28 5.45
CA ASP A 1 -6.45 -31.47 4.93
C ASP A 1 -6.04 -30.50 3.82
N GLY A 2 -5.98 -30.97 2.57
CA GLY A 2 -5.70 -30.09 1.42
C GLY A 2 -6.88 -29.20 1.00
N ALA A 3 -8.11 -29.56 1.39
CA ALA A 3 -9.32 -28.80 1.07
C ALA A 3 -9.47 -27.52 1.90
N SER A 4 -9.11 -27.58 3.20
CA SER A 4 -9.11 -26.42 4.09
C SER A 4 -8.06 -25.37 3.67
N THR A 5 -6.86 -25.82 3.28
CA THR A 5 -5.81 -24.92 2.78
C THR A 5 -6.21 -24.25 1.47
N LYS A 6 -6.85 -24.99 0.55
CA LYS A 6 -7.37 -24.40 -0.70
C LYS A 6 -8.45 -23.35 -0.45
N LEU A 7 -9.38 -23.62 0.47
CA LEU A 7 -10.43 -22.67 0.84
C LEU A 7 -9.85 -21.40 1.47
N THR A 8 -8.85 -21.53 2.33
CA THR A 8 -8.15 -20.38 2.93
C THR A 8 -7.40 -19.56 1.88
N LEU A 9 -6.67 -20.20 0.95
CA LEU A 9 -5.95 -19.52 -0.13
C LEU A 9 -6.90 -18.82 -1.13
N ASP A 10 -8.04 -19.45 -1.42
CA ASP A 10 -9.09 -18.86 -2.26
C ASP A 10 -9.76 -17.66 -1.57
N THR A 11 -9.90 -17.70 -0.25
CA THR A 11 -10.44 -16.59 0.56
C THR A 11 -9.42 -15.46 0.72
N MET A 12 -8.13 -15.78 0.74
CA MET A 12 -7.03 -14.82 0.69
C MET A 12 -6.87 -14.18 -0.68
N GLY A 13 -7.57 -14.66 -1.71
CA GLY A 13 -7.66 -14.04 -3.01
C GLY A 13 -6.54 -14.39 -3.99
N LEU A 14 -6.12 -15.65 -4.03
CA LEU A 14 -5.18 -16.17 -5.02
C LEU A 14 -5.92 -16.83 -6.20
N LYS A 15 -6.90 -16.14 -6.78
CA LYS A 15 -7.65 -16.61 -7.97
C LYS A 15 -7.15 -15.93 -9.24
N THR A 16 -7.15 -16.62 -10.39
CA THR A 16 -6.64 -16.08 -11.66
C THR A 16 -7.69 -15.35 -12.50
N SER A 17 -8.98 -15.46 -12.16
CA SER A 17 -10.10 -14.83 -12.88
C SER A 17 -10.28 -13.37 -12.47
N GLY A 18 -10.21 -12.42 -13.42
CA GLY A 18 -10.40 -10.98 -13.14
C GLY A 18 -9.10 -10.18 -12.99
N LEU A 19 -7.97 -10.74 -13.42
CA LEU A 19 -6.63 -10.14 -13.35
C LEU A 19 -6.57 -8.72 -13.94
N LEU A 20 -7.24 -8.49 -15.07
CA LEU A 20 -7.15 -7.23 -15.82
C LEU A 20 -7.81 -6.05 -15.09
N SER A 21 -8.99 -6.25 -14.50
CA SER A 21 -9.64 -5.24 -13.64
C SER A 21 -8.80 -4.97 -12.40
N SER A 22 -8.18 -6.01 -11.85
CA SER A 22 -7.30 -5.93 -10.68
C SER A 22 -5.96 -5.26 -10.97
N ILE A 23 -5.58 -5.10 -12.24
CA ILE A 23 -4.40 -4.34 -12.65
C ILE A 23 -4.78 -2.87 -12.90
N ILE A 24 -5.79 -2.64 -13.74
CA ILE A 24 -6.10 -1.31 -14.24
C ILE A 24 -6.63 -0.41 -13.11
N LEU A 25 -7.55 -0.90 -12.28
CA LEU A 25 -8.18 -0.07 -11.25
C LEU A 25 -7.19 0.40 -10.18
N PRO A 26 -6.36 -0.49 -9.59
CA PRO A 26 -5.31 -0.07 -8.68
C PRO A 26 -4.26 0.84 -9.30
N SER A 27 -3.85 0.59 -10.55
CA SER A 27 -2.87 1.43 -11.23
C SER A 27 -3.40 2.84 -11.51
N VAL A 28 -4.64 2.96 -12.00
CA VAL A 28 -5.29 4.27 -12.22
C VAL A 28 -5.47 5.01 -10.91
N LEU A 29 -5.93 4.31 -9.87
CA LEU A 29 -6.11 4.92 -8.56
C LEU A 29 -4.79 5.39 -7.98
N THR A 30 -3.73 4.59 -8.09
CA THR A 30 -2.40 5.00 -7.60
C THR A 30 -1.85 6.17 -8.41
N LEU A 31 -2.07 6.22 -9.72
CA LEU A 31 -1.68 7.36 -10.55
C LEU A 31 -2.40 8.66 -10.12
N LEU A 32 -3.71 8.57 -9.84
CA LEU A 32 -4.51 9.71 -9.35
C LEU A 32 -4.05 10.16 -7.96
N LEU A 33 -3.78 9.20 -7.08
CA LEU A 33 -3.40 9.42 -5.69
C LEU A 33 -2.02 10.06 -5.55
N TYR A 34 -1.06 9.61 -6.35
CA TYR A 34 0.30 10.16 -6.38
C TYR A 34 0.45 11.26 -7.44
N PHE A 35 -0.63 11.71 -8.08
CA PHE A 35 -0.57 12.77 -9.08
C PHE A 35 0.07 14.04 -8.52
N GLY A 36 -0.28 14.42 -7.29
CA GLY A 36 0.32 15.58 -6.61
C GLY A 36 1.83 15.44 -6.45
N SER A 37 2.31 14.24 -6.11
CA SER A 37 3.74 13.95 -6.05
C SER A 37 4.43 14.01 -7.40
N PHE A 38 3.79 13.47 -8.46
CA PHE A 38 4.30 13.57 -9.82
C PHE A 38 4.39 15.04 -10.29
N VAL A 39 3.40 15.87 -9.93
CA VAL A 39 3.42 17.31 -10.20
C VAL A 39 4.57 18.00 -9.46
N LEU A 40 4.77 17.70 -8.19
CA LEU A 40 5.90 18.25 -7.42
C LEU A 40 7.25 17.85 -8.02
N MET A 41 7.37 16.58 -8.43
CA MET A 41 8.56 16.03 -9.07
C MET A 41 8.84 16.64 -10.45
N TYR A 42 7.78 16.96 -11.20
CA TYR A 42 7.86 17.71 -12.46
C TYR A 42 8.38 19.14 -12.21
N ILE A 43 7.84 19.83 -11.20
CA ILE A 43 8.23 21.19 -10.84
C ILE A 43 9.70 21.24 -10.39
N GLU A 44 10.16 20.24 -9.64
CA GLU A 44 11.55 20.11 -9.17
C GLU A 44 12.53 19.63 -10.26
N GLY A 45 12.05 19.23 -11.45
CA GLY A 45 12.88 18.75 -12.55
C GLY A 45 13.54 17.39 -12.32
N SER A 46 13.11 16.63 -11.31
CA SER A 46 13.73 15.35 -10.90
C SER A 46 13.20 14.12 -11.67
N LEU A 47 12.30 14.32 -12.64
CA LEU A 47 11.72 13.24 -13.46
C LEU A 47 12.77 12.41 -14.20
N TRP A 48 13.88 13.03 -14.62
CA TRP A 48 14.94 12.38 -15.38
C TRP A 48 15.67 11.28 -14.59
N HIS A 49 15.66 11.36 -13.25
CA HIS A 49 16.23 10.32 -12.39
C HIS A 49 15.48 8.98 -12.58
N PHE A 50 14.14 9.04 -12.66
CA PHE A 50 13.31 7.83 -12.80
C PHE A 50 13.41 7.16 -14.18
N ILE A 51 13.87 7.87 -15.21
CA ILE A 51 13.99 7.35 -16.57
C ILE A 51 15.39 6.75 -16.81
N SER A 52 16.36 7.02 -15.93
CA SER A 52 17.74 6.55 -16.09
C SER A 52 17.93 5.08 -15.73
N ILE A 53 18.19 4.25 -16.74
CA ILE A 53 18.51 2.81 -16.58
C ILE A 53 19.67 2.58 -15.60
N GLN A 54 20.66 3.47 -15.59
CA GLN A 54 21.87 3.30 -14.78
C GLN A 54 21.59 3.45 -13.29
N GLN A 55 20.64 4.31 -12.93
CA GLN A 55 20.21 4.50 -11.54
C GLN A 55 19.37 3.34 -11.05
N TRP A 56 18.46 2.83 -11.89
CA TRP A 56 17.71 1.61 -11.60
C TRP A 56 18.62 0.39 -11.39
N SER A 57 19.64 0.22 -12.24
CA SER A 57 20.61 -0.87 -12.08
C SER A 57 21.37 -0.76 -10.76
N SER A 58 21.76 0.45 -10.37
CA SER A 58 22.44 0.72 -9.09
C SER A 58 21.51 0.49 -7.89
N ALA A 59 20.24 0.90 -8.00
CA ALA A 59 19.22 0.70 -6.97
C ALA A 59 18.89 -0.79 -6.76
N MET A 60 18.84 -1.57 -7.84
CA MET A 60 18.68 -3.03 -7.77
C MET A 60 19.89 -3.75 -7.17
N GLY A 61 21.07 -3.13 -7.18
CA GLY A 61 22.23 -3.63 -6.43
C GLY A 61 22.13 -3.38 -4.92
N ASN A 62 21.25 -2.48 -4.48
CA ASN A 62 21.11 -2.11 -3.07
C ASN A 62 20.00 -2.93 -2.39
N LEU A 63 20.40 -3.86 -1.53
CA LEU A 63 19.46 -4.71 -0.81
C LEU A 63 18.48 -3.93 0.08
N ARG A 64 18.89 -2.78 0.64
CA ARG A 64 17.99 -1.91 1.41
C ARG A 64 16.92 -1.30 0.52
N TRP A 65 17.28 -0.88 -0.69
CA TRP A 65 16.31 -0.35 -1.66
C TRP A 65 15.32 -1.44 -2.08
N ILE A 66 15.79 -2.64 -2.43
CA ILE A 66 14.89 -3.77 -2.77
C ILE A 66 13.93 -4.06 -1.61
N ARG A 67 14.45 -4.13 -0.38
CA ARG A 67 13.64 -4.41 0.81
C ARG A 67 12.54 -3.36 0.98
N ASN A 68 12.88 -2.09 0.85
CA ASN A 68 11.95 -1.01 1.16
C ASN A 68 10.99 -0.69 0.02
N SER A 69 11.44 -0.83 -1.22
CA SER A 69 10.66 -0.49 -2.41
C SER A 69 9.83 -1.65 -2.93
N ILE A 70 10.27 -2.91 -2.75
CA ILE A 70 9.59 -4.10 -3.30
C ILE A 70 9.05 -4.98 -2.18
N VAL A 71 9.91 -5.42 -1.26
CA VAL A 71 9.52 -6.42 -0.25
C VAL A 71 8.50 -5.85 0.72
N ALA A 72 8.74 -4.64 1.25
CA ALA A 72 7.84 -4.00 2.20
C ALA A 72 6.42 -3.82 1.64
N PRO A 73 6.21 -3.24 0.44
CA PRO A 73 4.86 -3.13 -0.15
C PRO A 73 4.17 -4.48 -0.36
N ILE A 74 4.90 -5.52 -0.78
CA ILE A 74 4.34 -6.87 -0.92
C ILE A 74 3.85 -7.38 0.44
N THR A 75 4.70 -7.27 1.46
CA THR A 75 4.35 -7.76 2.81
C THR A 75 3.21 -6.98 3.43
N GLU A 76 3.14 -5.67 3.21
CA GLU A 76 2.05 -4.81 3.67
C GLU A 76 0.71 -5.24 3.06
N GLU A 77 0.69 -5.47 1.75
CA GLU A 77 -0.53 -5.93 1.07
C GLU A 77 -1.00 -7.30 1.56
N ILE A 78 -0.09 -8.25 1.75
CA ILE A 78 -0.46 -9.58 2.25
C ILE A 78 -0.99 -9.48 3.69
N ALA A 79 -0.25 -8.81 4.58
CA ALA A 79 -0.61 -8.74 5.99
C ALA A 79 -1.90 -7.92 6.22
N PHE A 80 -1.98 -6.73 5.62
CA PHE A 80 -3.06 -5.79 5.90
C PHE A 80 -4.27 -5.94 4.99
N ARG A 81 -4.14 -6.60 3.83
CA ARG A 81 -5.28 -6.80 2.93
C ARG A 81 -5.74 -8.25 2.88
N SER A 82 -4.83 -9.20 2.63
CA SER A 82 -5.22 -10.62 2.61
C SER A 82 -5.59 -11.08 4.01
N CYS A 83 -4.63 -11.02 4.94
CA CYS A 83 -4.77 -11.65 6.26
C CYS A 83 -5.78 -10.90 7.12
N SER A 84 -5.69 -9.57 7.17
CA SER A 84 -6.60 -8.76 7.99
C SER A 84 -8.06 -8.86 7.52
N ALA A 85 -8.32 -8.80 6.21
CA ALA A 85 -9.69 -8.97 5.71
C ALA A 85 -10.20 -10.39 5.92
N ALA A 86 -9.37 -11.42 5.70
CA ALA A 86 -9.76 -12.81 5.95
C ALA A 86 -10.07 -13.09 7.43
N LEU A 87 -9.32 -12.51 8.37
CA LEU A 87 -9.58 -12.63 9.80
C LEU A 87 -10.86 -11.90 10.21
N VAL A 88 -11.07 -10.66 9.74
CA VAL A 88 -12.27 -9.88 10.06
C VAL A 88 -13.52 -10.54 9.48
N LEU A 89 -13.44 -11.13 8.28
CA LEU A 89 -14.55 -11.84 7.64
C LEU A 89 -15.00 -13.10 8.40
N GLN A 90 -14.17 -13.66 9.27
CA GLN A 90 -14.59 -14.78 10.14
C GLN A 90 -15.51 -14.33 11.27
N CYS A 91 -15.43 -13.05 11.67
CA CYS A 91 -16.18 -12.49 12.79
C CYS A 91 -17.33 -11.57 12.35
N PHE A 92 -17.25 -11.02 11.14
CA PHE A 92 -18.15 -9.97 10.65
C PHE A 92 -18.64 -10.25 9.22
N ASP A 93 -19.74 -9.59 8.83
CA ASP A 93 -20.25 -9.64 7.47
C ASP A 93 -19.34 -8.86 6.50
N TRP A 94 -19.47 -9.16 5.20
CA TRP A 94 -18.61 -8.57 4.18
C TRP A 94 -18.64 -7.03 4.17
N LYS A 95 -19.78 -6.40 4.49
CA LYS A 95 -19.89 -4.93 4.52
C LYS A 95 -19.09 -4.35 5.67
N SER A 96 -19.18 -4.93 6.86
CA SER A 96 -18.39 -4.50 8.01
C SER A 96 -16.90 -4.74 7.77
N THR A 97 -16.53 -5.86 7.14
CA THR A 97 -15.13 -6.15 6.79
C THR A 97 -14.51 -5.07 5.91
N VAL A 98 -15.26 -4.52 4.95
CA VAL A 98 -14.81 -3.39 4.10
C VAL A 98 -14.38 -2.18 4.92
N PHE A 99 -15.06 -1.89 6.03
CA PHE A 99 -14.76 -0.72 6.86
C PHE A 99 -13.78 -1.00 8.00
N ILE A 100 -13.74 -2.23 8.51
CA ILE A 100 -12.94 -2.60 9.69
C ILE A 100 -11.52 -3.00 9.29
N ALA A 101 -11.34 -3.86 8.28
CA ALA A 101 -10.02 -4.37 7.91
C ALA A 101 -8.99 -3.26 7.58
N PRO A 102 -9.35 -2.16 6.89
CA PRO A 102 -8.42 -1.06 6.61
C PRO A 102 -7.92 -0.28 7.82
N LEU A 103 -8.61 -0.36 8.97
CA LEU A 103 -8.25 0.41 10.17
C LEU A 103 -6.87 0.00 10.69
N PHE A 104 -6.51 -1.29 10.63
CA PHE A 104 -5.22 -1.78 11.13
C PHE A 104 -4.04 -1.13 10.42
N PHE A 105 -4.13 -0.95 9.10
CA PHE A 105 -3.08 -0.31 8.32
C PHE A 105 -3.10 1.21 8.44
N SER A 106 -4.29 1.82 8.50
CA SER A 106 -4.40 3.27 8.70
C SER A 106 -3.81 3.70 10.06
N LEU A 107 -4.17 2.99 11.13
CA LEU A 107 -3.73 3.33 12.49
C LEU A 107 -2.25 3.06 12.72
N SER A 108 -1.65 2.12 11.98
CA SER A 108 -0.22 1.85 12.12
C SER A 108 0.58 3.12 11.86
N HIS A 109 0.17 4.00 10.93
CA HIS A 109 0.88 5.22 10.57
C HIS A 109 1.08 6.23 11.70
N PHE A 110 0.31 6.15 12.78
CA PHE A 110 0.54 7.00 13.96
C PHE A 110 1.89 6.71 14.64
N HIS A 111 2.54 5.56 14.38
CA HIS A 111 3.90 5.31 14.86
C HIS A 111 4.90 6.35 14.34
N HIS A 112 4.68 6.92 13.15
CA HIS A 112 5.53 7.97 12.59
C HIS A 112 5.47 9.29 13.36
N VAL A 113 4.45 9.53 14.18
CA VAL A 113 4.39 10.74 15.03
C VAL A 113 5.58 10.78 15.98
N LEU A 114 5.94 9.62 16.55
CA LEU A 114 7.08 9.50 17.46
C LEU A 114 8.40 9.74 16.72
N ASP A 115 8.54 9.21 15.51
CA ASP A 115 9.76 9.33 14.72
C ASP A 115 9.95 10.77 14.22
N GLN A 116 8.89 11.41 13.73
CA GLN A 116 8.93 12.81 13.29
C GLN A 116 9.22 13.76 14.46
N THR A 117 8.64 13.51 15.63
CA THR A 117 8.91 14.31 16.83
C THR A 117 10.36 14.17 17.27
N LYS A 118 10.94 12.95 17.23
CA LYS A 118 12.37 12.72 17.52
C LYS A 118 13.30 13.42 16.53
N GLN A 119 12.86 13.60 15.28
CA GLN A 119 13.59 14.33 14.23
C GLN A 119 13.44 15.86 14.34
N GLY A 120 12.75 16.36 15.38
CA GLY A 120 12.63 17.80 15.65
C GLY A 120 11.37 18.46 15.07
N ALA A 121 10.44 17.69 14.50
CA ALA A 121 9.16 18.24 14.07
C ALA A 121 8.33 18.68 15.28
N LEU A 122 7.64 19.83 15.16
CA LEU A 122 6.63 20.25 16.12
C LEU A 122 5.56 19.16 16.22
N MET A 123 5.27 18.68 17.43
CA MET A 123 4.28 17.63 17.70
C MET A 123 2.94 17.86 16.96
N LYS A 124 2.48 19.12 16.91
CA LYS A 124 1.25 19.49 16.18
C LYS A 124 1.32 19.19 14.69
N HIS A 125 2.46 19.46 14.04
CA HIS A 125 2.67 19.19 12.62
C HIS A 125 2.82 17.69 12.36
N ALA A 126 3.53 16.98 13.23
CA ALA A 126 3.68 15.52 13.13
C ALA A 126 2.33 14.79 13.26
N ILE A 127 1.51 15.18 14.24
CA ILE A 127 0.16 14.64 14.42
C ILE A 127 -0.72 14.96 13.21
N LEU A 128 -0.72 16.20 12.72
CA LEU A 128 -1.56 16.60 11.59
C LEU A 128 -1.17 15.84 10.31
N GLY A 129 0.12 15.71 10.04
CA GLY A 129 0.64 14.95 8.89
C GLY A 129 0.26 13.47 8.98
N CYS A 130 0.49 12.83 10.13
CA CYS A 130 0.14 11.42 10.34
C CYS A 130 -1.38 11.19 10.30
N ALA A 131 -2.19 12.13 10.82
CA ALA A 131 -3.64 12.05 10.76
C ALA A 131 -4.16 12.15 9.33
N PHE A 132 -3.61 13.08 8.53
CA PHE A 132 -3.93 13.17 7.11
C PHE A 132 -3.56 11.88 6.37
N GLN A 133 -2.34 11.37 6.61
CA GLN A 133 -1.87 10.12 6.04
C GLN A 133 -2.76 8.93 6.45
N ALA A 134 -3.17 8.85 7.72
CA ALA A 134 -4.03 7.79 8.24
C ALA A 134 -5.42 7.86 7.60
N VAL A 135 -6.07 9.02 7.55
CA VAL A 135 -7.40 9.19 6.91
C VAL A 135 -7.33 8.83 5.43
N TYR A 136 -6.32 9.33 4.74
CA TYR A 136 -6.12 9.04 3.33
C TYR A 136 -5.94 7.54 3.06
N THR A 137 -5.07 6.91 3.84
CA THR A 137 -4.79 5.47 3.75
C THR A 137 -6.03 4.63 4.12
N TYR A 138 -6.85 5.12 5.06
CA TYR A 138 -8.09 4.47 5.46
C TYR A 138 -9.12 4.45 4.32
N LEU A 139 -9.39 5.61 3.71
CA LEU A 139 -10.34 5.73 2.60
C LEU A 139 -9.88 4.89 1.40
N PHE A 140 -8.59 4.91 1.10
CA PHE A 140 -8.01 4.04 0.09
C PHE A 140 -8.22 2.56 0.45
N GLY A 141 -7.93 2.19 1.69
CA GLY A 141 -8.08 0.84 2.20
C GLY A 141 -9.52 0.31 2.15
N ILE A 142 -10.53 1.17 2.38
CA ILE A 142 -11.95 0.83 2.21
C ILE A 142 -12.22 0.41 0.77
N TYR A 143 -11.85 1.27 -0.19
CA TYR A 143 -12.05 1.01 -1.61
C TYR A 143 -11.34 -0.29 -2.04
N ALA A 144 -10.09 -0.41 -1.63
CA ALA A 144 -9.23 -1.56 -1.81
C ALA A 144 -9.85 -2.88 -1.29
N THR A 145 -10.33 -2.88 -0.05
CA THR A 145 -10.93 -4.06 0.60
C THR A 145 -12.26 -4.41 -0.05
N PHE A 146 -13.05 -3.40 -0.42
CA PHE A 146 -14.28 -3.61 -1.20
C PHE A 146 -13.98 -4.32 -2.52
N LEU A 147 -12.96 -3.85 -3.26
CA LEU A 147 -12.56 -4.49 -4.51
C LEU A 147 -12.08 -5.91 -4.25
N PHE A 148 -11.21 -6.11 -3.26
CA PHE A 148 -10.67 -7.40 -2.86
C PHE A 148 -11.78 -8.42 -2.54
N LEU A 149 -12.78 -8.06 -1.75
CA LEU A 149 -13.89 -8.95 -1.41
C LEU A 149 -14.81 -9.26 -2.61
N ARG A 150 -14.84 -8.39 -3.62
CA ARG A 150 -15.62 -8.59 -4.84
C ARG A 150 -14.87 -9.39 -5.91
N THR A 151 -13.56 -9.23 -6.02
CA THR A 151 -12.73 -9.85 -7.07
C THR A 151 -11.95 -11.06 -6.58
N GLY A 152 -11.75 -11.21 -5.26
CA GLY A 152 -10.98 -12.29 -4.66
C GLY A 152 -9.52 -12.30 -5.12
N LEU A 153 -8.89 -11.13 -5.19
CA LEU A 153 -7.56 -10.94 -5.77
C LEU A 153 -6.68 -10.00 -4.93
N THR A 154 -5.61 -10.53 -4.32
CA THR A 154 -4.72 -9.78 -3.42
C THR A 154 -3.43 -9.29 -4.02
N LEU A 155 -3.00 -9.88 -5.13
CA LEU A 155 -1.73 -9.50 -5.72
C LEU A 155 -1.96 -8.27 -6.60
N PHE A 156 -1.26 -7.17 -6.26
CA PHE A 156 -0.73 -6.16 -7.18
C PHE A 156 -1.06 -4.67 -6.90
N HIS A 157 -1.09 -4.23 -5.64
CA HIS A 157 -0.87 -2.79 -5.34
C HIS A 157 0.63 -2.41 -5.30
N VAL A 158 1.50 -3.40 -5.48
CA VAL A 158 2.95 -3.30 -5.27
C VAL A 158 3.62 -2.39 -6.31
N LEU A 159 3.20 -2.43 -7.58
CA LEU A 159 3.94 -1.73 -8.62
C LEU A 159 3.86 -0.21 -8.57
N ALA A 160 2.77 0.34 -8.06
CA ALA A 160 2.56 1.78 -8.12
C ALA A 160 3.11 2.53 -6.88
N ARG A 161 3.60 1.80 -5.87
CA ARG A 161 4.34 2.36 -4.71
C ARG A 161 5.86 2.38 -4.89
N ILE A 162 6.40 1.59 -5.84
CA ILE A 162 7.85 1.47 -6.12
C ILE A 162 8.48 2.81 -6.55
N SER A 163 7.71 3.72 -7.15
CA SER A 163 8.23 5.00 -7.65
C SER A 163 8.39 6.10 -6.59
N HIS A 164 7.87 5.95 -5.36
CA HIS A 164 7.79 7.05 -4.39
C HIS A 164 8.57 6.82 -3.08
N PHE A 165 9.18 5.65 -2.89
CA PHE A 165 9.88 5.33 -1.63
C PHE A 165 11.27 6.00 -1.50
N ASP A 166 11.84 6.51 -2.59
CA ASP A 166 13.17 7.16 -2.58
C ASP A 166 13.23 8.48 -1.76
N ARG A 167 12.09 9.03 -1.32
CA ARG A 167 12.04 10.33 -0.63
C ARG A 167 11.75 10.28 0.88
N LEU A 168 11.53 9.10 1.47
CA LEU A 168 11.27 8.95 2.91
C LEU A 168 12.48 8.44 3.71
N GLN A 169 13.63 8.23 3.08
CA GLN A 169 14.85 7.71 3.72
C GLN A 169 16.10 8.58 3.57
N ASN A 170 15.99 9.75 2.97
CA ASN A 170 17.03 10.79 2.96
C ASN A 170 16.51 12.05 3.65
#